data_AF-A0A2K8MBQ2-F1
#
_entry.id   AF-A0A2K8MBQ2-F1
#
_cell.length_a   1.000
_cell.length_b   1.000
_cell.length_c   1.000
_cell.angle_alpha   90.00
_cell.angle_beta   90.00
_cell.angle_gamma   90.00
#
_symmetry.space_group_name_H-M   'P 1'
#
loop_
_entity.id
_entity.type
_entity.pdbx_description
1 polymer ?
#
loop_
_entity_poly.entity_id
_entity_poly.type
_entity_poly.pdbx_seq_one_letter_code
_entity_poly.pdbx_strand_id
1 'polypeptide(L)'
;MSSSNTDRPDDLRIALALVWQAIRQNGADVPDATVEVGAKRTPAEGRYDPARRVVSVPREAVSEGAAAVLGVLLHQAAHAVAKERQLDNTTRESRYHSMVFATLAQELGLDVQQHERLGFSETSPTPKTRAKYETVVARLSAAIEHADNERQAEMPSAARPKRLTIACGCTPPRKALMSPSVLEAGPVLCGVCRKPFAAVDG
;
A
#
# COMPACT_ATOMS: atom_id res chain seq x y z
N MET A 1 5.22 27.42 25.17
CA MET A 1 4.06 26.59 25.57
C MET A 1 4.07 25.38 24.65
N SER A 2 4.60 24.27 25.16
CA SER A 2 4.68 23.01 24.42
C SER A 2 3.26 22.44 24.32
N SER A 3 2.68 22.49 23.13
CA SER A 3 1.43 21.77 22.85
C SER A 3 1.70 20.29 23.09
N SER A 4 0.95 19.72 24.03
CA SER A 4 0.98 18.31 24.39
C SER A 4 0.63 17.45 23.18
N ASN A 5 1.55 16.55 22.83
CA ASN A 5 1.50 15.63 21.68
C ASN A 5 0.56 14.42 21.95
N THR A 6 -0.60 14.67 22.55
CA THR A 6 -1.55 13.63 23.00
C THR A 6 -2.81 13.53 22.14
N ASP A 7 -2.89 14.29 21.04
CA ASP A 7 -4.02 14.27 20.09
C ASP A 7 -3.55 14.17 18.64
N ARG A 8 -2.49 13.39 18.40
CA ARG A 8 -2.01 13.10 17.04
C ARG A 8 -2.97 12.03 16.46
N PRO A 9 -3.65 12.29 15.33
CA PRO A 9 -4.44 11.27 14.66
C PRO A 9 -3.57 10.03 14.45
N ASP A 10 -4.13 8.87 14.76
CA ASP A 10 -3.44 7.64 15.11
C ASP A 10 -2.26 7.29 14.19
N ASP A 11 -1.06 7.18 14.79
CA ASP A 11 0.12 6.57 14.15
C ASP A 11 -0.32 5.25 13.49
N LEU A 12 -0.16 5.15 12.16
CA LEU A 12 -0.51 3.97 11.37
C LEU A 12 0.00 2.68 12.02
N ARG A 13 1.17 2.72 12.66
CA ARG A 13 1.73 1.59 13.40
C ARG A 13 0.88 1.18 14.61
N ILE A 14 0.34 2.15 15.36
CA ILE A 14 -0.57 1.89 16.48
C ILE A 14 -1.87 1.27 15.96
N ALA A 15 -2.44 1.82 14.88
CA ALA A 15 -3.66 1.28 14.30
C ALA A 15 -3.48 -0.16 13.81
N LEU A 16 -2.36 -0.46 13.13
CA LEU A 16 -2.00 -1.83 12.74
C LEU A 16 -1.85 -2.77 13.95
N ALA A 17 -1.21 -2.31 15.02
CA ALA A 17 -1.05 -3.08 16.26
C ALA A 17 -2.41 -3.39 16.92
N LEU A 18 -3.36 -2.44 16.89
CA LEU A 18 -4.70 -2.64 17.43
C LEU A 18 -5.51 -3.67 16.64
N VAL A 19 -5.37 -3.71 15.30
CA VAL A 19 -6.02 -4.77 14.50
C VAL A 19 -5.45 -6.13 14.87
N TRP A 20 -4.12 -6.27 14.99
CA TRP A 20 -3.51 -7.54 15.40
C TRP A 20 -3.92 -7.96 16.81
N GLN A 21 -3.94 -7.01 17.76
CA GLN A 21 -4.41 -7.26 19.12
C GLN A 21 -5.87 -7.75 19.12
N ALA A 22 -6.73 -7.13 18.31
CA ALA A 22 -8.11 -7.57 18.18
C ALA A 22 -8.22 -8.99 17.60
N ILE A 23 -7.40 -9.33 16.60
CA ILE A 23 -7.34 -10.70 16.05
C ILE A 23 -6.93 -11.69 17.14
N ARG A 24 -5.91 -11.36 17.95
CA ARG A 24 -5.44 -12.20 19.06
C ARG A 24 -6.47 -12.43 20.15
N GLN A 25 -7.23 -11.40 20.50
CA GLN A 25 -8.29 -11.52 21.51
C GLN A 25 -9.44 -12.44 21.05
N ASN A 26 -9.55 -12.65 19.73
CA ASN A 26 -10.68 -13.30 19.10
C ASN A 26 -10.36 -14.65 18.45
N GLY A 27 -9.08 -14.94 18.20
CA GLY A 27 -8.58 -16.19 17.64
C GLY A 27 -7.72 -16.93 18.65
N ALA A 28 -8.05 -18.18 18.92
CA ALA A 28 -7.21 -19.04 19.74
C ALA A 28 -5.82 -19.18 19.12
N ASP A 29 -4.78 -19.19 19.96
CA ASP A 29 -3.39 -19.46 19.60
C ASP A 29 -2.76 -18.47 18.61
N VAL A 30 -3.39 -17.30 18.35
CA VAL A 30 -2.72 -16.25 17.57
C VAL A 30 -1.62 -15.61 18.42
N PRO A 31 -0.34 -15.75 18.02
CA PRO A 31 0.77 -15.28 18.82
C PRO A 31 0.83 -13.76 18.90
N ASP A 32 1.40 -13.23 19.99
CA ASP A 32 1.84 -11.84 20.00
C ASP A 32 2.88 -11.58 18.89
N ALA A 33 2.72 -10.50 18.14
CA ALA A 33 3.60 -10.13 17.05
C ALA A 33 3.56 -8.63 16.79
N THR A 34 4.67 -8.07 16.29
CA THR A 34 4.68 -6.70 15.78
C THR A 34 4.17 -6.67 14.35
N VAL A 35 3.34 -5.68 14.00
CA VAL A 35 2.91 -5.45 12.63
C VAL A 35 3.68 -4.28 12.03
N GLU A 36 4.20 -4.47 10.84
CA GLU A 36 4.94 -3.45 10.09
C GLU A 36 4.43 -3.34 8.65
N VAL A 37 4.59 -2.15 8.05
CA VAL A 37 4.42 -1.98 6.61
C VAL A 37 5.68 -2.48 5.92
N GLY A 38 5.50 -3.51 5.09
CA GLY A 38 6.57 -4.21 4.39
C GLY A 38 7.35 -3.36 3.39
N ALA A 39 8.55 -3.84 3.05
CA ALA A 39 9.36 -3.29 1.98
C ALA A 39 8.82 -3.70 0.60
N LYS A 40 9.37 -3.13 -0.49
CA LYS A 40 8.97 -3.38 -1.90
C LYS A 40 8.94 -4.86 -2.33
N ARG A 41 9.60 -5.77 -1.60
CA ARG A 41 9.68 -7.21 -1.92
C ARG A 41 8.77 -8.07 -1.04
N THR A 42 7.85 -7.46 -0.29
CA THR A 42 6.88 -8.19 0.52
C THR A 42 5.90 -8.91 -0.42
N PRO A 43 5.60 -10.20 -0.22
CA PRO A 43 4.57 -10.89 -1.00
C PRO A 43 3.22 -10.18 -0.90
N ALA A 44 2.38 -10.30 -1.92
CA ALA A 44 1.04 -9.71 -1.94
C ALA A 44 0.13 -10.20 -0.80
N GLU A 45 0.35 -11.43 -0.34
CA GLU A 45 -0.34 -12.02 0.80
C GLU A 45 0.24 -11.59 2.17
N GLY A 46 1.33 -10.82 2.19
CA GLY A 46 2.10 -10.50 3.39
C GLY A 46 3.05 -11.63 3.81
N ARG A 47 3.62 -11.48 5.01
CA ARG A 47 4.49 -12.52 5.60
C ARG A 47 4.49 -12.46 7.12
N TYR A 48 4.26 -13.60 7.75
CA TYR A 48 4.62 -13.84 9.15
C TYR A 48 6.02 -14.44 9.26
N ASP A 49 6.90 -13.78 10.01
CA ASP A 49 8.20 -14.31 10.43
C ASP A 49 8.08 -14.85 11.86
N PRO A 50 8.08 -16.18 12.06
CA PRO A 50 7.91 -16.76 13.39
C PRO A 50 9.15 -16.58 14.29
N ALA A 51 10.35 -16.42 13.72
CA ALA A 51 11.57 -16.22 14.50
C ALA A 51 11.62 -14.81 15.09
N ARG A 52 11.15 -13.81 14.33
CA ARG A 52 11.10 -12.42 14.77
C ARG A 52 9.76 -12.03 15.38
N ARG A 53 8.73 -12.84 15.21
CA ARG A 53 7.33 -12.54 15.56
C ARG A 53 6.88 -11.21 14.96
N VAL A 54 7.06 -11.11 13.64
CA VAL A 54 6.72 -9.93 12.84
C VAL A 54 5.76 -10.32 11.74
N VAL A 55 4.72 -9.52 11.54
CA VAL A 55 3.85 -9.59 10.36
C VAL A 55 4.13 -8.39 9.47
N SER A 56 4.66 -8.64 8.28
CA SER A 56 4.88 -7.61 7.27
C SER A 56 3.67 -7.52 6.34
N VAL A 57 2.99 -6.37 6.32
CA VAL A 57 1.84 -6.07 5.46
C VAL A 57 2.32 -5.38 4.18
N PRO A 58 1.96 -5.85 2.98
CA PRO A 58 2.40 -5.22 1.74
C PRO A 58 1.83 -3.81 1.60
N ARG A 59 2.58 -2.92 0.95
CA ARG A 59 2.17 -1.52 0.78
C ARG A 59 0.92 -1.39 -0.07
N GLU A 60 0.80 -2.29 -1.03
CA GLU A 60 -0.34 -2.43 -1.93
C GLU A 60 -1.64 -2.63 -1.14
N ALA A 61 -1.63 -3.50 -0.11
CA ALA A 61 -2.79 -3.69 0.75
C ALA A 61 -3.11 -2.45 1.59
N VAL A 62 -2.09 -1.72 2.06
CA VAL A 62 -2.29 -0.44 2.77
C VAL A 62 -2.92 0.59 1.84
N SER A 63 -2.46 0.68 0.59
CA SER A 63 -3.02 1.57 -0.43
C SER A 63 -4.43 1.17 -0.88
N GLU A 64 -4.75 -0.12 -0.88
CA GLU A 64 -6.10 -0.62 -1.16
C GLU A 64 -7.07 -0.32 0.00
N GLY A 65 -6.57 -0.28 1.23
CA GLY A 65 -7.28 0.24 2.40
C GLY A 65 -7.41 -0.76 3.54
N ALA A 66 -8.05 -0.32 4.62
CA ALA A 66 -8.07 -1.04 5.90
C ALA A 66 -8.69 -2.45 5.82
N ALA A 67 -9.67 -2.66 4.94
CA ALA A 67 -10.28 -3.97 4.74
C ALA A 67 -9.33 -4.98 4.07
N ALA A 68 -8.49 -4.52 3.14
CA ALA A 68 -7.46 -5.36 2.51
C ALA A 68 -6.38 -5.72 3.52
N VAL A 69 -5.96 -4.76 4.35
CA VAL A 69 -5.04 -5.00 5.47
C VAL A 69 -5.60 -6.05 6.45
N LEU A 70 -6.87 -5.97 6.83
CA LEU A 70 -7.51 -6.98 7.68
C LEU A 70 -7.41 -8.38 7.05
N GLY A 71 -7.68 -8.50 5.75
CA GLY A 71 -7.55 -9.77 5.02
C GLY A 71 -6.14 -10.35 5.10
N VAL A 72 -5.11 -9.53 4.84
CA VAL A 72 -3.71 -9.92 4.97
C VAL A 72 -3.38 -10.36 6.40
N LEU A 73 -3.78 -9.60 7.41
CA LEU A 73 -3.48 -9.93 8.80
C LEU A 73 -4.13 -11.25 9.24
N LEU A 74 -5.39 -11.50 8.86
CA LEU A 74 -6.05 -12.77 9.15
C LEU A 74 -5.40 -13.95 8.42
N HIS A 75 -4.97 -13.75 7.16
CA HIS A 75 -4.24 -14.77 6.40
C HIS A 75 -2.93 -15.13 7.10
N GLN A 76 -2.16 -14.12 7.51
CA GLN A 76 -0.90 -14.35 8.21
C GLN A 76 -1.10 -14.89 9.63
N ALA A 77 -2.21 -14.56 10.29
CA ALA A 77 -2.61 -15.19 11.55
C ALA A 77 -2.86 -16.70 11.39
N ALA A 78 -3.42 -17.17 10.26
CA ALA A 78 -3.57 -18.61 10.02
C ALA A 78 -2.22 -19.33 9.96
N HIS A 79 -1.21 -18.74 9.29
CA HIS A 79 0.18 -19.25 9.32
C HIS A 79 0.78 -19.21 10.72
N ALA A 80 0.50 -18.16 11.47
CA ALA A 80 1.01 -17.99 12.82
C ALA A 80 0.42 -19.03 13.80
N VAL A 81 -0.89 -19.28 13.72
CA VAL A 81 -1.59 -20.32 14.49
C VAL A 81 -1.06 -21.70 14.12
N ALA A 82 -0.88 -21.99 12.83
CA ALA A 82 -0.29 -23.25 12.40
C ALA A 82 1.08 -23.50 13.04
N LYS A 83 1.90 -22.45 13.09
CA LYS A 83 3.23 -22.53 13.71
C LYS A 83 3.15 -22.76 15.22
N GLU A 84 2.26 -22.06 15.92
CA GLU A 84 2.05 -22.21 17.37
C GLU A 84 1.53 -23.60 17.72
N ARG A 85 0.60 -24.12 16.91
CA ARG A 85 0.04 -25.49 17.04
C ARG A 85 0.97 -26.58 16.52
N GLN A 86 2.16 -26.25 16.03
CA GLN A 86 3.13 -27.19 15.45
C GLN A 86 2.51 -28.05 14.34
N LEU A 87 1.62 -27.46 13.54
CA LEU A 87 0.99 -28.11 12.40
C LEU A 87 1.91 -28.00 11.19
N ASP A 88 2.32 -29.14 10.67
CA ASP A 88 3.10 -29.21 9.44
C ASP A 88 2.24 -28.96 8.20
N ASN A 89 2.91 -28.61 7.10
CA ASN A 89 2.34 -28.62 5.75
C ASN A 89 1.20 -27.61 5.50
N THR A 90 1.21 -26.43 6.12
CA THR A 90 0.30 -25.33 5.72
C THR A 90 0.68 -24.67 4.41
N THR A 91 1.96 -24.69 4.07
CA THR A 91 2.47 -24.22 2.79
C THR A 91 3.55 -25.14 2.25
N ARG A 92 3.52 -25.43 0.94
CA ARG A 92 4.59 -26.11 0.20
C ARG A 92 5.34 -25.11 -0.68
N GLU A 93 6.67 -25.16 -0.63
CA GLU A 93 7.59 -24.25 -1.36
C GLU A 93 7.29 -22.75 -1.19
N SER A 94 6.73 -22.36 -0.05
CA SER A 94 6.29 -20.97 0.21
C SER A 94 5.30 -20.40 -0.82
N ARG A 95 4.56 -21.26 -1.54
CA ARG A 95 3.62 -20.84 -2.60
C ARG A 95 2.27 -21.55 -2.59
N TYR A 96 2.23 -22.81 -2.17
CA TYR A 96 1.02 -23.61 -2.25
C TYR A 96 0.41 -23.81 -0.87
N HIS A 97 -0.79 -23.27 -0.64
CA HIS A 97 -1.52 -23.39 0.63
C HIS A 97 -2.34 -24.66 0.68
N SER A 98 -2.20 -25.44 1.76
CA SER A 98 -2.87 -26.72 1.92
C SER A 98 -4.28 -26.60 2.49
N MET A 99 -4.99 -27.73 2.58
CA MET A 99 -6.25 -27.84 3.32
C MET A 99 -6.09 -27.45 4.80
N VAL A 100 -4.94 -27.73 5.42
CA VAL A 100 -4.68 -27.35 6.83
C VAL A 100 -4.70 -25.83 6.97
N PHE A 101 -4.05 -25.13 6.04
CA PHE A 101 -4.14 -23.67 6.00
C PHE A 101 -5.60 -23.20 5.82
N ALA A 102 -6.34 -23.80 4.89
CA ALA A 102 -7.73 -23.42 4.63
C ALA A 102 -8.60 -23.54 5.88
N THR A 103 -8.48 -24.64 6.64
CA THR A 103 -9.20 -24.84 7.89
C THR A 103 -8.87 -23.76 8.92
N LEU A 104 -7.60 -23.44 9.13
CA LEU A 104 -7.19 -22.40 10.08
C LEU A 104 -7.64 -21.00 9.66
N ALA A 105 -7.58 -20.70 8.35
CA ALA A 105 -8.08 -19.44 7.80
C ALA A 105 -9.59 -19.30 8.02
N GLN A 106 -10.36 -20.37 7.82
CA GLN A 106 -11.79 -20.42 8.09
C GLN A 106 -12.12 -20.27 9.58
N GLU A 107 -11.34 -20.91 10.48
CA GLU A 107 -11.46 -20.71 11.94
C GLU A 107 -11.32 -19.24 12.33
N LEU A 108 -10.45 -18.50 11.64
CA LEU A 108 -10.22 -17.06 11.86
C LEU A 108 -11.24 -16.17 11.14
N GLY A 109 -12.18 -16.75 10.40
CA GLY A 109 -13.29 -16.04 9.77
C GLY A 109 -13.05 -15.59 8.33
N LEU A 110 -12.08 -16.20 7.64
CA LEU A 110 -11.88 -16.01 6.20
C LEU A 110 -12.74 -16.97 5.38
N ASP A 111 -13.31 -16.45 4.30
CA ASP A 111 -13.70 -17.26 3.15
C ASP A 111 -12.43 -17.64 2.40
N VAL A 112 -12.36 -18.90 1.96
CA VAL A 112 -11.16 -19.48 1.33
C VAL A 112 -11.57 -20.16 0.04
N GLN A 113 -10.89 -19.80 -1.05
CA GLN A 113 -11.07 -20.36 -2.38
C GLN A 113 -9.76 -21.01 -2.85
N GLN A 114 -9.90 -22.06 -3.66
CA GLN A 114 -8.76 -22.76 -4.22
C GLN A 114 -8.34 -22.13 -5.55
N HIS A 115 -7.10 -21.65 -5.59
CA HIS A 115 -6.42 -21.22 -6.80
C HIS A 115 -5.67 -22.40 -7.45
N GLU A 116 -5.73 -22.50 -8.78
CA GLU A 116 -5.21 -23.65 -9.55
C GLU A 116 -3.74 -24.00 -9.26
N ARG A 117 -2.91 -22.99 -8.98
CA ARG A 117 -1.45 -23.16 -8.80
C ARG A 117 -0.97 -22.93 -7.38
N LEU A 118 -1.75 -22.20 -6.59
CA LEU A 118 -1.34 -21.71 -5.27
C LEU A 118 -2.12 -22.38 -4.14
N GLY A 119 -3.03 -23.33 -4.47
CA GLY A 119 -3.83 -24.00 -3.46
C GLY A 119 -4.83 -23.02 -2.84
N PHE A 120 -5.05 -23.10 -1.54
CA PHE A 120 -6.07 -22.33 -0.82
C PHE A 120 -5.64 -20.88 -0.50
N SER A 121 -4.95 -20.21 -1.42
CA SER A 121 -4.33 -18.89 -1.20
C SER A 121 -5.32 -17.72 -1.34
N GLU A 122 -6.44 -17.91 -2.06
CA GLU A 122 -7.44 -16.86 -2.26
C GLU A 122 -8.32 -16.74 -1.01
N THR A 123 -8.03 -15.74 -0.18
CA THR A 123 -8.72 -15.55 1.10
C THR A 123 -9.33 -14.16 1.21
N SER A 124 -10.52 -14.07 1.80
CA SER A 124 -11.14 -12.77 2.10
C SER A 124 -11.93 -12.80 3.42
N PRO A 125 -12.02 -11.69 4.19
CA PRO A 125 -12.84 -11.65 5.39
C PRO A 125 -14.33 -11.84 5.06
N THR A 126 -14.97 -12.81 5.73
CA THR A 126 -16.43 -13.00 5.66
C THR A 126 -17.18 -11.73 6.10
N PRO A 127 -18.45 -11.51 5.70
CA PRO A 127 -19.25 -10.38 6.17
C PRO A 127 -19.34 -10.30 7.70
N LYS A 128 -19.51 -11.44 8.37
CA LYS A 128 -19.52 -11.54 9.83
C LYS A 128 -18.19 -11.07 10.44
N THR A 129 -17.08 -11.42 9.81
CA THR A 129 -15.74 -11.04 10.28
C THR A 129 -15.46 -9.56 10.06
N ARG A 130 -15.92 -8.98 8.94
CA ARG A 130 -15.86 -7.53 8.70
C ARG A 130 -16.62 -6.76 9.78
N ALA A 131 -17.85 -7.17 10.08
CA ALA A 131 -18.63 -6.57 11.17
C ALA A 131 -17.95 -6.73 12.53
N LYS A 132 -17.36 -7.90 12.80
CA LYS A 132 -16.63 -8.17 14.05
C LYS A 132 -15.45 -7.23 14.29
N TYR A 133 -14.72 -6.85 13.23
CA TYR A 133 -13.55 -5.99 13.31
C TYR A 133 -13.82 -4.53 12.92
N GLU A 134 -15.08 -4.15 12.72
CA GLU A 134 -15.47 -2.84 12.16
C GLU A 134 -14.83 -1.66 12.90
N THR A 135 -14.83 -1.67 14.24
CA THR A 135 -14.26 -0.58 15.04
C THR A 135 -12.77 -0.39 14.81
N VAL A 136 -11.98 -1.47 14.83
CA VAL A 136 -10.51 -1.38 14.64
C VAL A 136 -10.15 -1.13 13.17
N VAL A 137 -10.97 -1.61 12.23
CA VAL A 137 -10.83 -1.32 10.79
C VAL A 137 -11.13 0.14 10.49
N ALA A 138 -12.17 0.73 11.09
CA ALA A 138 -12.48 2.14 10.93
C ALA A 138 -11.34 3.04 11.42
N ARG A 139 -10.76 2.69 12.58
CA ARG A 139 -9.58 3.38 13.12
C ARG A 139 -8.37 3.26 12.19
N LEU A 140 -8.13 2.07 11.64
CA LEU A 140 -7.08 1.87 10.64
C LEU A 140 -7.34 2.69 9.36
N SER A 141 -8.59 2.80 8.90
CA SER A 141 -8.94 3.63 7.74
C SER A 141 -8.55 5.09 7.97
N ALA A 142 -8.94 5.65 9.12
CA ALA A 142 -8.59 7.02 9.47
C ALA A 142 -7.06 7.23 9.55
N ALA A 143 -6.32 6.27 10.08
CA ALA A 143 -4.86 6.33 10.14
C ALA A 143 -4.19 6.26 8.75
N ILE A 144 -4.72 5.44 7.83
CA ILE A 144 -4.25 5.36 6.45
C ILE A 144 -4.49 6.69 5.74
N GLU A 145 -5.72 7.22 5.82
CA GLU A 145 -6.09 8.51 5.23
C GLU A 145 -5.24 9.66 5.75
N HIS A 146 -5.01 9.70 7.07
CA HIS A 146 -4.15 10.71 7.68
C HIS A 146 -2.72 10.62 7.14
N ALA A 147 -2.14 9.43 7.11
CA ALA A 147 -0.78 9.23 6.62
C ALA A 147 -0.65 9.57 5.12
N ASP A 148 -1.69 9.33 4.31
CA ASP A 148 -1.73 9.77 2.91
C ASP A 148 -1.81 11.29 2.76
N ASN A 149 -2.61 11.95 3.59
CA ASN A 149 -2.72 13.41 3.59
C ASN A 149 -1.40 14.08 4.01
N GLU A 150 -0.72 13.54 5.04
CA GLU A 150 0.62 14.02 5.43
C GLU A 150 1.63 13.86 4.29
N ARG A 151 1.66 12.69 3.62
CA ARG A 151 2.51 12.46 2.46
C ARG A 151 2.25 13.47 1.33
N GLN A 152 0.98 13.76 1.05
CA GLN A 152 0.61 14.73 0.01
C GLN A 152 0.96 16.17 0.39
N ALA A 153 0.86 16.53 1.68
CA ALA A 153 1.25 17.84 2.18
C ALA A 153 2.78 18.06 2.14
N GLU A 154 3.56 17.00 2.36
CA GLU A 154 5.03 17.03 2.25
C GLU A 154 5.53 17.05 0.81
N MET A 155 4.72 16.58 -0.14
CA MET A 155 5.05 16.71 -1.55
C MET A 155 5.04 18.20 -1.93
N PRO A 156 6.15 18.77 -2.42
CA PRO A 156 6.13 20.13 -2.94
C PRO A 156 5.03 20.18 -4.00
N SER A 157 4.11 21.15 -3.88
CA SER A 157 3.24 21.49 -5.00
C SER A 157 4.16 21.73 -6.20
N ALA A 158 4.16 20.79 -7.15
CA ALA A 158 4.88 20.98 -8.39
C ALA A 158 4.14 22.10 -9.12
N ALA A 159 4.53 23.35 -8.84
CA ALA A 159 4.08 24.50 -9.59
C ALA A 159 4.28 24.13 -11.06
N ARG A 160 3.20 24.16 -11.85
CA ARG A 160 3.28 23.83 -13.27
C ARG A 160 4.43 24.65 -13.85
N PRO A 161 5.46 24.01 -14.43
CA PRO A 161 6.62 24.75 -14.92
C PRO A 161 6.10 25.76 -15.94
N LYS A 162 6.41 27.04 -15.74
CA LYS A 162 6.07 28.10 -16.70
C LYS A 162 6.69 27.70 -18.03
N ARG A 163 5.87 27.45 -19.05
CA ARG A 163 6.31 27.19 -20.42
C ARG A 163 5.86 28.34 -21.30
N LEU A 164 6.75 28.80 -22.15
CA LEU A 164 6.47 29.81 -23.16
C LEU A 164 6.05 29.11 -24.45
N THR A 165 5.05 29.65 -25.13
CA THR A 165 4.76 29.30 -26.51
C THR A 165 5.80 29.98 -27.39
N ILE A 166 6.49 29.19 -28.22
CA ILE A 166 7.45 29.68 -29.19
C ILE A 166 7.03 29.29 -30.60
N ALA A 167 7.31 30.14 -31.59
CA ALA A 167 7.00 29.88 -32.99
C ALA A 167 8.19 30.17 -33.91
N CYS A 168 8.29 29.44 -35.02
CA CYS A 168 9.25 29.73 -36.08
C CYS A 168 8.60 30.49 -37.24
N GLY A 169 9.41 31.07 -38.12
CA GLY A 169 8.95 31.80 -39.31
C GLY A 169 8.56 30.93 -40.52
N CYS A 170 8.18 29.66 -40.33
CA CYS A 170 7.60 28.85 -41.40
C CYS A 170 6.18 29.32 -41.74
N THR A 171 5.68 28.94 -42.92
CA THR A 171 4.27 29.10 -43.28
C THR A 171 3.67 27.72 -43.56
N PRO A 172 2.77 27.19 -42.71
CA PRO A 172 2.34 27.77 -41.43
C PRO A 172 3.45 27.73 -40.36
N PRO A 173 3.39 28.60 -39.34
CA PRO A 173 4.37 28.61 -38.26
C PRO A 173 4.27 27.33 -37.45
N ARG A 174 5.42 26.71 -37.16
CA ARG A 174 5.48 25.59 -36.22
C ARG A 174 5.54 26.17 -34.81
N LYS A 175 4.71 25.66 -33.90
CA LYS A 175 4.68 26.05 -32.48
C LYS A 175 5.29 24.96 -31.60
N ALA A 176 5.91 25.36 -30.50
CA ALA A 176 6.38 24.48 -29.44
C ALA A 176 6.21 25.13 -28.06
N LEU A 177 6.21 24.32 -27.00
CA LEU A 177 6.25 24.79 -25.63
C LEU A 177 7.64 24.56 -25.05
N MET A 178 8.27 25.60 -24.51
CA MET A 178 9.63 25.51 -23.98
C MET A 178 9.75 26.19 -22.62
N SER A 179 10.64 25.67 -21.75
CA SER A 179 10.94 26.38 -20.50
C SER A 179 11.81 27.62 -20.77
N PRO A 180 11.67 28.69 -19.98
CA PRO A 180 12.53 29.87 -20.07
C PRO A 180 14.02 29.51 -20.00
N SER A 181 14.41 28.63 -19.07
CA SER A 181 15.80 28.20 -18.90
C SER A 181 16.42 27.54 -20.13
N VAL A 182 15.63 26.83 -20.95
CA VAL A 182 16.12 26.22 -22.19
C VAL A 182 16.33 27.28 -23.28
N LEU A 183 15.50 28.32 -23.32
CA LEU A 183 15.68 29.44 -24.25
C LEU A 183 16.86 30.34 -23.84
N GLU A 184 17.12 30.48 -22.53
CA GLU A 184 18.29 31.18 -22.00
C GLU A 184 19.60 30.45 -22.32
N ALA A 185 19.58 29.12 -22.36
CA ALA A 185 20.76 28.32 -22.69
C ALA A 185 21.22 28.47 -24.16
N GLY A 186 20.33 28.90 -25.06
CA GLY A 186 20.67 29.17 -26.46
C GLY A 186 19.48 29.05 -27.43
N PRO A 187 19.70 29.42 -28.71
CA PRO A 187 18.64 29.38 -29.72
C PRO A 187 18.22 27.95 -30.07
N VAL A 188 16.92 27.70 -30.01
CA VAL A 188 16.32 26.47 -30.54
C VAL A 188 16.05 26.67 -32.03
N LEU A 189 16.66 25.87 -32.89
CA LEU A 189 16.52 26.00 -34.34
C LEU A 189 15.39 25.12 -34.89
N CYS A 190 14.60 25.67 -35.81
CA CYS A 190 13.65 24.89 -36.59
C CYS A 190 14.39 24.04 -37.61
N GLY A 191 14.28 22.71 -37.54
CA GLY A 191 14.91 21.80 -38.53
C GLY A 191 14.42 21.96 -39.97
N VAL A 192 13.38 22.77 -40.22
CA VAL A 192 12.86 23.05 -41.57
C VAL A 192 13.43 24.36 -42.12
N CYS A 193 13.12 25.50 -41.49
CA CYS A 193 13.60 26.79 -41.98
C CYS A 193 15.00 27.18 -41.47
N ARG A 194 15.57 26.38 -40.56
CA ARG A 194 16.86 26.62 -39.86
C ARG A 194 16.96 27.93 -39.09
N LYS A 195 15.84 28.66 -38.94
CA LYS A 195 15.75 29.87 -38.14
C LYS A 195 15.41 29.54 -36.68
N PRO A 196 15.82 30.40 -35.73
CA PRO A 196 15.41 30.25 -34.33
C PRO A 196 13.89 30.31 -34.18
N PHE A 197 13.37 29.55 -33.21
CA PHE A 197 12.05 29.82 -32.64
C PHE A 197 12.12 31.07 -31.77
N ALA A 198 11.07 31.89 -31.79
CA ALA A 198 10.91 33.07 -30.95
C ALA A 198 9.68 32.93 -30.05
N ALA A 199 9.73 33.53 -28.86
CA ALA A 199 8.56 33.63 -27.99
C ALA A 199 7.42 34.37 -28.71
N VAL A 200 6.21 33.85 -28.58
CA VAL A 200 4.99 34.49 -29.08
C VAL A 200 3.99 34.55 -27.96
N ASP A 201 3.22 35.63 -27.91
CA ASP A 201 2.06 35.70 -27.05
C ASP A 201 1.04 34.65 -27.51
N GLY A 202 0.49 33.92 -26.53
CA GLY A 202 -0.39 32.76 -26.74
C GLY A 202 -1.74 33.13 -27.29
#